data_AF-A0A7X0SBD0-F1
#
_entry.id   AF-A0A7X0SBD0-F1
#
_cell.length_a   1.000
_cell.length_b   1.000
_cell.length_c   1.000
_cell.angle_alpha   90.00
_cell.angle_beta   90.00
_cell.angle_gamma   90.00
#
_symmetry.space_group_name_H-M   'P 1'
#
loop_
_entity.id
_entity.type
_entity.pdbx_description
1 polymer ?
#
loop_
_entity_poly.entity_id
_entity_poly.type
_entity_poly.pdbx_seq_one_letter_code
_entity_poly.pdbx_strand_id
1 'polypeptide(L)' 'MSFEVYGVTEQFLERLSYESVLGKRLKNTLRKLDKENLVNGILDIKEFYESTELLRCVDFSYRVKSLQSCLLKYNKYVLR' A
#
# COMPACT_ATOMS: atom_id res chain seq x y z
N MET A 1 -10.33 7.36 -23.18
CA MET A 1 -10.33 8.55 -22.29
C MET A 1 -9.04 8.48 -21.51
N SER A 2 -8.21 9.52 -21.53
CA SER A 2 -7.02 9.60 -20.69
C SER A 2 -7.42 10.10 -19.31
N PHE A 3 -7.18 9.31 -18.27
CA PHE A 3 -7.36 9.74 -16.88
C PHE A 3 -6.18 10.63 -16.46
N GLU A 4 -6.47 11.88 -16.08
CA GLU A 4 -5.48 12.80 -15.52
C GLU A 4 -6.16 13.68 -14.45
N VAL A 5 -5.71 13.54 -13.20
CA VAL A 5 -6.23 14.30 -12.06
C VAL A 5 -5.06 14.67 -11.14
N TYR A 6 -4.81 15.96 -10.91
CA TYR A 6 -3.69 16.45 -10.08
C TYR A 6 -2.31 15.89 -10.49
N GLY A 7 -2.04 15.78 -11.80
CA GLY A 7 -0.80 15.19 -12.31
C GLY A 7 -0.69 13.68 -12.18
N VAL A 8 -1.74 13.01 -11.68
CA VAL A 8 -1.83 11.54 -11.63
C VAL A 8 -2.37 11.03 -12.95
N THR A 9 -1.51 10.38 -13.73
CA THR A 9 -1.86 9.66 -14.97
C THR A 9 -1.97 8.16 -14.73
N GLU A 10 -2.55 7.42 -15.66
CA GLU A 10 -2.60 5.95 -15.60
C GLU A 10 -1.18 5.34 -15.53
N GLN A 11 -0.25 5.83 -16.35
CA GLN A 11 1.15 5.37 -16.34
C GLN A 11 1.84 5.66 -15.00
N PHE A 12 1.51 6.80 -14.38
CA PHE A 12 2.03 7.13 -13.05
C PHE A 12 1.49 6.17 -11.99
N LEU A 13 0.20 5.84 -12.05
CA LEU A 13 -0.43 4.86 -11.16
C LEU A 13 0.15 3.45 -11.34
N GLU A 14 0.41 3.03 -12.58
CA GLU A 14 1.08 1.75 -12.86
C GLU A 14 2.46 1.69 -12.21
N ARG A 15 3.24 2.78 -12.32
CA ARG A 15 4.57 2.87 -11.69
C ARG A 15 4.52 2.95 -10.16
N LEU A 16 3.46 3.49 -9.59
CA LEU A 16 3.21 3.52 -8.14
C LEU A 16 2.53 2.24 -7.61
N SER A 17 2.23 1.28 -8.47
CA SER A 17 1.62 0.02 -8.07
C SER A 17 2.68 -0.89 -7.47
N TYR A 18 2.47 -1.30 -6.22
CA TYR A 18 3.28 -2.32 -5.57
C TYR A 18 2.62 -3.70 -5.74
N GLU A 19 3.32 -4.64 -6.36
CA GLU A 19 2.87 -6.02 -6.43
C GLU A 19 3.18 -6.74 -5.10
N SER A 20 2.12 -7.23 -4.44
CA SER A 20 2.27 -7.90 -3.16
C SER A 20 2.88 -9.29 -3.29
N VAL A 21 3.95 -9.54 -2.54
CA VAL A 21 4.60 -10.86 -2.41
C VAL A 21 3.85 -11.84 -1.49
N LEU A 22 2.66 -11.49 -1.01
CA LEU A 22 1.88 -12.33 -0.07
C LEU A 22 1.28 -13.59 -0.70
N GLY A 23 1.44 -13.79 -2.03
CA GLY A 23 1.03 -15.00 -2.76
C GLY A 23 -0.48 -15.27 -2.77
N LYS A 24 -1.31 -14.38 -2.20
CA LYS A 24 -2.77 -14.50 -2.14
C LYS A 24 -3.42 -13.16 -2.39
N ARG A 25 -4.56 -13.18 -3.08
CA ARG A 25 -5.39 -11.99 -3.29
C ARG A 25 -6.00 -11.52 -1.96
N LEU A 26 -5.74 -10.26 -1.59
CA LEU A 26 -6.25 -9.63 -0.36
C LEU A 26 -7.78 -9.52 -0.30
N LYS A 27 -8.47 -9.58 -1.46
CA LYS A 27 -9.93 -9.42 -1.60
C LYS A 27 -10.73 -10.41 -0.74
N ASN A 28 -10.19 -11.60 -0.46
CA ASN A 28 -11.01 -12.69 0.08
C ASN A 28 -10.69 -13.09 1.52
N THR A 29 -9.48 -12.90 2.07
CA THR A 29 -9.27 -13.15 3.51
C THR A 29 -7.89 -12.71 4.04
N LEU A 30 -7.83 -11.52 4.66
CA LEU A 30 -6.73 -11.16 5.56
C LEU A 30 -6.58 -12.17 6.73
N ARG A 31 -7.68 -12.80 7.15
CA ARG A 31 -7.70 -13.84 8.22
C ARG A 31 -6.94 -15.12 7.85
N LYS A 32 -6.69 -15.37 6.56
CA LYS A 32 -5.96 -16.58 6.08
C LYS A 32 -4.50 -16.30 5.75
N LEU A 33 -4.04 -15.09 6.04
CA LEU A 33 -2.64 -14.72 5.93
C LEU A 33 -2.00 -14.88 7.30
N ASP A 34 -0.80 -15.41 7.29
CA ASP A 34 0.05 -15.35 8.47
C ASP A 34 0.32 -13.87 8.83
N LYS A 35 0.28 -13.58 10.13
CA LYS A 35 0.36 -12.20 10.62
C LYS A 35 1.75 -11.61 10.37
N GLU A 36 2.81 -12.39 10.57
CA GLU A 36 4.18 -11.91 10.36
C GLU A 36 4.42 -11.61 8.89
N ASN A 37 3.99 -12.51 8.00
CA ASN A 37 4.05 -12.28 6.55
C ASN A 37 3.28 -11.02 6.13
N LEU A 38 2.08 -10.79 6.69
CA LEU A 38 1.32 -9.57 6.42
C LEU A 38 2.03 -8.31 6.93
N VAL A 39 2.62 -8.36 8.12
CA VAL A 39 3.37 -7.24 8.70
C VAL A 39 4.61 -6.92 7.87
N ASN A 40 5.36 -7.93 7.45
CA ASN A 40 6.51 -7.77 6.55
C ASN A 40 6.08 -7.15 5.22
N GLY A 41 5.00 -7.66 4.60
CA GLY A 41 4.48 -7.07 3.36
C GLY A 41 4.03 -5.60 3.53
N ILE A 42 3.53 -5.21 4.70
CA ILE A 42 3.21 -3.80 4.99
C ILE A 42 4.49 -2.95 5.13
N LEU A 43 5.54 -3.50 5.74
CA LEU A 43 6.84 -2.83 5.83
C LEU A 43 7.45 -2.63 4.43
N ASP A 44 7.43 -3.65 3.58
CA ASP A 44 7.94 -3.56 2.21
C ASP A 44 7.19 -2.50 1.39
N ILE A 45 5.85 -2.48 1.47
CA ILE A 45 5.01 -1.46 0.82
C ILE A 45 5.37 -0.05 1.33
N LYS A 46 5.56 0.08 2.64
CA LYS A 46 5.91 1.35 3.26
C LYS A 46 7.27 1.82 2.76
N GLU A 47 8.27 0.94 2.75
CA GLU A 47 9.61 1.24 2.25
C GLU A 47 9.59 1.62 0.76
N PHE A 48 8.82 0.90 -0.07
CA PHE A 48 8.62 1.25 -1.48
C PHE A 48 8.12 2.69 -1.65
N TYR A 49 7.07 3.08 -0.91
CA TYR A 49 6.53 4.43 -1.00
C TYR A 49 7.42 5.49 -0.35
N GLU A 50 8.27 5.14 0.61
CA GLU A 50 9.20 6.08 1.24
C GLU A 50 10.48 6.28 0.41
N SER A 51 10.90 5.27 -0.34
CA SER A 51 12.10 5.31 -1.19
C SER A 51 11.84 5.76 -2.62
N THR A 52 10.59 5.68 -3.11
CA THR A 52 10.26 6.10 -4.47
C THR A 52 10.37 7.61 -4.66
N GLU A 53 11.05 8.03 -5.73
CA GLU A 53 11.11 9.44 -6.12
C GLU A 53 9.84 9.90 -6.85
N LEU A 54 8.99 8.96 -7.28
CA LEU A 54 7.75 9.26 -8.02
C LEU A 54 6.82 10.18 -7.22
N LEU A 55 6.75 10.00 -5.91
CA LEU A 55 5.93 10.82 -5.03
C LEU A 55 6.51 12.22 -4.78
N ARG A 56 7.74 12.53 -5.21
CA ARG A 56 8.27 13.91 -5.17
C ARG A 56 7.73 14.77 -6.32
N CYS A 57 7.24 14.14 -7.39
CA CYS A 57 6.74 14.82 -8.58
C CYS A 57 5.23 15.13 -8.52
N VAL A 58 4.56 14.81 -7.41
CA VAL A 58 3.12 15.03 -7.28
C VAL A 58 2.84 16.41 -6.67
N ASP A 59 1.90 17.14 -7.27
CA ASP A 59 1.49 18.48 -6.83
C ASP A 59 0.50 18.47 -5.64
N PHE A 60 0.37 17.35 -4.94
CA PHE A 60 -0.53 17.20 -3.80
C PHE A 60 0.18 16.69 -2.55
N SER A 61 -0.34 17.08 -1.40
CA SER A 61 0.13 16.57 -0.11
C SER A 61 -0.18 15.08 0.02
N TYR A 62 0.84 14.25 0.21
CA TYR A 62 0.68 12.82 0.48
C TYR A 62 1.19 12.45 1.88
N ARG A 63 0.78 11.26 2.35
CA ARG A 63 1.28 10.71 3.62
C ARG A 63 1.32 9.18 3.56
N VAL A 64 2.50 8.61 3.78
CA VAL A 64 2.65 7.18 4.04
C VAL A 64 2.24 6.89 5.49
N LYS A 65 1.38 5.88 5.71
CA LYS A 65 0.91 5.55 7.06
C LYS A 65 1.97 4.83 7.89
N SER A 66 1.84 4.91 9.20
CA SER A 66 2.71 4.18 10.13
C SER A 66 2.27 2.72 10.27
N LEU A 67 3.23 1.83 10.54
CA LEU A 67 2.96 0.42 10.82
C LEU A 67 1.96 0.27 11.98
N GLN A 68 2.10 1.08 13.04
CA GLN A 68 1.20 1.07 14.19
C GLN A 68 -0.26 1.32 13.79
N SER A 69 -0.51 2.27 12.87
CA SER A 69 -1.86 2.51 12.36
C SER A 69 -2.42 1.31 11.59
N CYS A 70 -1.57 0.62 10.82
CA CYS A 70 -1.95 -0.60 10.11
C CYS A 70 -2.28 -1.74 11.07
N LEU A 71 -1.46 -1.95 12.11
CA LEU A 71 -1.67 -2.98 13.13
C LEU A 71 -2.96 -2.76 13.93
N LEU A 72 -3.27 -1.51 14.30
CA LEU A 72 -4.53 -1.18 14.98
C LEU A 72 -5.74 -1.57 14.14
N LYS A 73 -5.70 -1.32 12.82
CA LYS A 73 -6.76 -1.76 11.91
C LYS A 73 -6.84 -3.27 11.79
N TYR A 74 -5.70 -3.95 11.66
CA TYR A 74 -5.66 -5.41 11.63
C TYR A 74 -6.34 -6.01 12.87
N ASN A 75 -5.95 -5.53 14.06
CA ASN A 75 -6.53 -5.98 15.32
C ASN A 75 -8.04 -5.73 15.40
N LYS A 76 -8.51 -4.58 14.90
CA LYS A 76 -9.93 -4.21 14.93
C LYS A 76 -10.81 -5.08 14.01
N TYR A 77 -10.32 -5.44 12.82
CA TYR A 77 -11.16 -6.03 11.77
C TYR A 77 -10.89 -7.52 11.50
N VAL A 78 -9.69 -8.00 11.82
CA VAL A 78 -9.25 -9.37 11.48
C VAL A 78 -9.21 -10.28 12.69
N LEU A 79 -8.74 -9.78 13.84
CA LEU A 79 -8.67 -10.53 15.10
C LEU A 79 -9.97 -10.57 15.90
N ARG A 80 -10.99 -9.79 15.51
CA ARG A 80 -12.33 -9.83 16.10
C ARG A 80 -13.25 -10.87 15.46
#